data_AF-E8MAE4-F1
#
_entry.id   AF-E8MAE4-F1
#
_cell.length_a   1.000
_cell.length_b   1.000
_cell.length_c   1.000
_cell.angle_alpha   90.00
_cell.angle_beta   90.00
_cell.angle_gamma   90.00
#
_symmetry.space_group_name_H-M   'P 1'
#
loop_
_entity.id
_entity.type
_entity.pdbx_description
1 polymer ?
#
loop_
_entity_poly.entity_id
_entity_poly.type
_entity_poly.pdbx_seq_one_letter_code
_entity_poly.pdbx_strand_id
1 'polypeptide(L)' 'MIKGLATRLVLALSLLIPVVATAQDQRSVEDEHGTFTISGTPERIVVLEFSFVDALAAVGISPVGIADDKKWSE' A
#
# COMPACT_ATOMS: atom_id res chain seq x y z
N MET A 1 -38.65 -27.52 -18.29
CA MET A 1 -37.71 -28.07 -17.27
C MET A 1 -36.24 -27.67 -17.45
N ILE A 2 -35.84 -27.05 -18.56
CA ILE A 2 -34.43 -26.79 -18.90
C ILE A 2 -33.84 -25.54 -18.20
N LYS A 3 -34.69 -24.54 -17.90
CA LYS A 3 -34.28 -23.26 -17.29
C LYS A 3 -33.69 -23.42 -15.88
N GLY A 4 -34.24 -24.32 -15.07
CA GLY A 4 -33.73 -24.57 -13.71
C GLY A 4 -32.40 -25.33 -13.66
N LEU A 5 -32.09 -26.12 -14.70
CA LEU A 5 -30.82 -26.83 -14.82
C LEU A 5 -29.69 -25.86 -15.18
N ALA A 6 -29.94 -24.93 -16.10
CA ALA A 6 -28.97 -23.90 -16.47
C ALA A 6 -28.63 -22.97 -15.28
N THR A 7 -29.64 -22.51 -14.53
CA THR A 7 -29.41 -21.68 -13.33
C THR A 7 -28.59 -22.41 -12.27
N ARG A 8 -28.82 -23.71 -12.06
CA ARG A 8 -28.04 -24.53 -11.13
C ARG A 8 -26.62 -24.80 -11.60
N LEU A 9 -26.41 -24.95 -12.92
CA LEU A 9 -25.09 -25.14 -13.50
C LEU A 9 -24.23 -23.87 -13.37
N VAL A 10 -24.83 -22.68 -13.56
CA VAL A 10 -24.15 -21.40 -13.35
C VAL A 10 -23.78 -21.18 -11.88
N LEU A 11 -24.69 -21.52 -10.95
CA LEU A 11 -24.42 -21.41 -9.51
C LEU A 11 -23.35 -22.41 -9.02
N ALA A 12 -23.33 -23.61 -9.59
CA ALA A 12 -22.31 -24.62 -9.29
C ALA A 12 -20.93 -24.24 -9.86
N LEU A 13 -20.90 -23.59 -11.04
CA LEU A 13 -19.66 -23.14 -11.68
C LEU A 13 -19.05 -21.91 -10.97
N SER A 14 -19.87 -21.04 -10.36
CA SER A 14 -19.36 -19.91 -9.55
C SER A 14 -18.70 -20.35 -8.24
N LEU A 15 -18.96 -21.58 -7.75
CA LEU A 15 -18.38 -22.11 -6.51
C LEU A 15 -16.96 -22.68 -6.69
N LEU A 16 -16.49 -22.82 -7.94
CA LEU A 16 -15.18 -23.38 -8.28
C LEU A 16 -14.07 -22.31 -8.42
N ILE A 17 -14.39 -21.03 -8.26
CA ILE A 17 -13.38 -19.97 -8.26
C ILE A 17 -12.84 -19.83 -6.84
N PRO A 18 -11.58 -20.17 -6.56
CA PRO A 18 -10.99 -19.89 -5.26
C PRO A 18 -10.92 -18.37 -5.10
N VAL A 19 -11.64 -17.84 -4.11
CA VAL A 19 -11.45 -16.47 -3.66
C VAL A 19 -10.08 -16.43 -2.99
N VAL A 20 -9.07 -15.99 -3.73
CA VAL A 20 -7.74 -15.73 -3.16
C VAL A 20 -7.87 -14.45 -2.35
N ALA A 21 -8.00 -14.60 -1.03
CA ALA A 21 -7.90 -13.48 -0.11
C ALA A 21 -6.47 -12.95 -0.16
N THR A 22 -6.25 -11.81 -0.80
CA THR A 22 -4.98 -11.11 -0.72
C THR A 22 -4.85 -10.55 0.69
N ALA A 23 -4.02 -11.16 1.53
CA ALA A 23 -3.62 -10.54 2.78
C ALA A 23 -2.92 -9.22 2.42
N GLN A 24 -3.54 -8.08 2.75
CA GLN A 24 -2.83 -6.82 2.68
C GLN A 24 -1.72 -6.87 3.73
N ASP A 25 -0.48 -6.80 3.28
CA ASP A 25 0.68 -6.68 4.17
C ASP A 25 0.53 -5.39 4.98
N GLN A 26 0.26 -5.51 6.28
CA GLN A 26 0.02 -4.38 7.17
C GLN A 26 1.06 -4.39 8.28
N ARG A 27 1.63 -3.21 8.53
CA ARG A 27 2.72 -3.01 9.49
C ARG A 27 2.33 -1.88 10.44
N SER A 28 2.33 -2.17 11.74
CA SER A 28 2.12 -1.14 12.77
C SER A 28 3.45 -0.51 13.13
N VAL A 29 3.51 0.82 13.14
CA VAL A 29 4.69 1.62 13.44
C VAL A 29 4.32 2.62 14.54
N GLU A 30 5.22 2.81 15.50
CA GLU A 30 5.10 3.83 16.54
C GLU A 30 6.00 5.01 16.19
N ASP A 31 5.48 6.23 16.32
CA ASP A 31 6.27 7.46 16.31
C ASP A 31 5.90 8.37 17.49
N GLU A 32 6.43 9.60 17.50
CA GLU A 32 6.19 10.59 18.55
C GLU A 32 4.70 11.00 18.70
N HIS A 33 3.85 10.71 17.71
CA HIS A 33 2.42 10.99 17.74
C HIS A 33 1.56 9.75 18.03
N GLY A 34 2.19 8.58 18.23
CA GLY A 34 1.54 7.32 18.59
C GLY A 34 1.61 6.27 17.50
N THR A 35 0.75 5.25 17.62
CA THR A 35 0.75 4.11 16.69
C THR A 35 -0.04 4.42 15.41
N PHE A 36 0.54 4.13 14.25
CA PHE A 36 -0.17 4.11 12.97
C PHE A 36 0.12 2.85 12.17
N THR A 37 -0.75 2.54 11.20
CA THR A 37 -0.62 1.34 10.36
C THR A 37 -0.32 1.72 8.92
N ILE A 38 0.74 1.15 8.37
CA ILE A 38 1.09 1.21 6.94
C ILE A 38 0.54 -0.05 6.28
N SER A 39 -0.21 0.12 5.20
CA SER A 39 -0.68 -0.99 4.37
C SER A 39 0.06 -1.03 3.03
N GLY A 40 0.38 -2.25 2.59
CA GLY A 40 1.18 -2.49 1.39
C GLY A 40 2.64 -2.02 1.50
N THR A 41 3.28 -1.92 0.34
CA THR A 41 4.63 -1.36 0.20
C THR A 41 4.51 0.10 -0.26
N PRO A 42 5.01 1.08 0.51
CA PRO A 42 5.01 2.47 0.07
C PRO A 42 5.87 2.67 -1.18
N GLU A 43 5.32 3.32 -2.21
CA GLU A 43 6.04 3.59 -3.47
C GLU A 43 6.38 5.07 -3.66
N ARG A 44 5.67 5.97 -2.96
CA ARG A 44 5.78 7.42 -3.14
C ARG A 44 5.92 8.09 -1.79
N ILE A 45 7.16 8.32 -1.38
CA ILE A 45 7.50 8.86 -0.06
C ILE A 45 7.96 10.30 -0.20
N VAL A 46 7.38 11.20 0.62
CA VAL A 46 7.81 12.59 0.74
C VAL A 46 8.48 12.76 2.10
N VAL A 47 9.62 13.44 2.12
CA VAL A 47 10.38 13.70 3.34
C VAL A 47 10.46 15.20 3.61
N LEU A 48 10.41 15.55 4.88
CA LEU A 48 10.39 16.96 5.33
C LEU A 48 11.71 17.40 5.96
N GLU A 49 12.68 16.48 6.12
CA GLU A 49 13.97 16.74 6.75
C GLU A 49 15.08 15.96 6.04
N PHE A 50 16.29 16.50 6.04
CA PHE A 50 17.45 15.85 5.38
C PHE A 50 17.84 14.52 6.02
N SER A 51 17.70 14.37 7.34
CA SER A 51 18.00 13.11 8.03
C SER A 51 17.14 11.94 7.54
N PHE A 52 15.89 12.22 7.11
CA PHE A 52 15.01 11.20 6.54
C PHE A 52 15.41 10.84 5.11
N VAL A 53 16.07 11.73 4.37
CA VAL A 53 16.67 11.41 3.06
C VAL A 53 17.78 10.37 3.25
N ASP A 54 18.66 10.58 4.22
CA ASP A 54 19.75 9.65 4.53
C ASP A 54 19.22 8.28 4.95
N ALA A 55 18.15 8.25 5.76
CA ALA A 55 17.49 7.01 6.16
C ALA A 55 16.91 6.23 4.96
N LEU A 56 16.30 6.92 4.00
CA LEU A 56 15.82 6.29 2.76
C LEU A 56 16.97 5.82 1.86
N ALA A 57 18.05 6.59 1.78
CA ALA A 57 19.24 6.22 1.02
C ALA A 57 19.89 4.93 1.57
N ALA A 58 19.92 4.76 2.89
CA ALA A 58 20.47 3.55 3.53
C ALA A 58 19.71 2.26 3.15
N VAL A 59 18.43 2.38 2.76
CA VAL A 59 17.59 1.26 2.30
C VAL A 59 17.38 1.26 0.78
N GLY A 60 18.11 2.10 0.04
CA GLY A 60 18.08 2.14 -1.43
C GLY A 60 16.80 2.76 -2.03
N ILE A 61 16.08 3.59 -1.28
CA ILE A 61 14.83 4.23 -1.70
C ILE A 61 15.08 5.70 -2.05
N SER A 62 14.53 6.16 -3.17
CA SER A 62 14.54 7.58 -3.56
C SER A 62 13.18 8.23 -3.25
N PRO A 63 13.13 9.33 -2.46
CA PRO A 63 11.88 10.04 -2.20
C PRO A 63 11.37 10.75 -3.46
N VAL A 64 10.05 10.93 -3.55
CA VAL A 64 9.41 11.69 -4.65
C VAL A 64 9.37 13.20 -4.39
N GLY A 65 9.68 13.64 -3.16
CA GLY A 65 9.74 15.05 -2.78
C GLY A 65 10.53 15.23 -1.49
N ILE A 66 11.27 16.34 -1.41
CA ILE A 66 12.12 16.71 -0.28
C ILE A 66 11.81 18.18 0.04
N ALA A 67 11.47 18.48 1.30
CA ALA A 67 11.50 19.87 1.77
C ALA A 67 12.97 20.25 1.98
N ASP A 68 13.52 21.07 1.09
CA ASP A 68 14.96 21.38 1.05
C ASP A 68 15.30 22.78 1.61
N ASP A 69 14.35 23.41 2.30
CA ASP A 69 14.46 24.74 2.91
C ASP A 69 15.09 25.81 2.02
N LYS A 70 15.00 25.67 0.69
CA LYS A 70 15.44 26.71 -0.23
C LYS A 70 14.61 27.97 0.00
N LYS A 71 15.22 28.92 0.71
CA LYS A 71 14.79 30.31 0.71
C LYS A 71 14.91 30.78 -0.74
N TRP A 72 13.77 31.03 -1.37
CA TRP A 72 13.73 31.72 -2.65
C TRP A 72 14.53 33.02 -2.48
N SER A 73 15.63 33.13 -3.22
CA SER A 73 16.36 34.39 -3.26
C SER A 73 15.49 35.39 -3.99
N GLU A 74 15.22 36.51 -3.33
CA GLU A 74 14.71 37.75 -3.95
C GLU A 74 15.72 38.29 -4.97
#